data_AF-A0AAV3MA03-F1
#
_entry.id   AF-A0AAV3MA03-F1
#
_cell.length_a   1.000
_cell.length_b   1.000
_cell.length_c   1.000
_cell.angle_alpha   90.00
_cell.angle_beta   90.00
_cell.angle_gamma   90.00
#
_symmetry.space_group_name_H-M   'P 1'
#
loop_
_entity.id
_entity.type
_entity.pdbx_description
1 polymer ?
#
loop_
_entity_poly.entity_id
_entity_poly.type
_entity_poly.pdbx_seq_one_letter_code
_entity_poly.pdbx_strand_id
1 'polypeptide(L)'
;MKEINAIYKYRPIISDYAQSIWQKDNDAFLPQRENIILPAENHSEKNELDNDMLDIHQYMRFGNIRFTRKEMITIRLLLSHCKVKEISYIQGCAEANEHKRIQRIKEKLGCPHVSSSGLFTVLKEHGITLACLETLVSYP
;
A
#
# COMPACT_ATOMS: atom_id res chain seq x y z
N MET A 1 42.76 -11.61 -4.00
CA MET A 1 42.02 -12.53 -4.89
C MET A 1 42.25 -14.02 -4.61
N LYS A 2 43.48 -14.48 -4.29
CA LYS A 2 43.75 -15.92 -4.02
C LYS A 2 42.96 -16.50 -2.83
N GLU A 3 42.78 -15.73 -1.76
CA GLU A 3 42.06 -16.16 -0.54
C GLU A 3 40.56 -16.36 -0.78
N ILE A 4 39.92 -15.46 -1.53
CA ILE A 4 38.51 -15.57 -1.91
C ILE A 4 38.28 -16.84 -2.74
N ASN A 5 39.18 -17.14 -3.69
CA ASN A 5 39.11 -18.38 -4.48
C ASN A 5 39.34 -19.64 -3.64
N ALA A 6 40.09 -19.56 -2.55
CA ALA A 6 40.25 -20.67 -1.62
C ALA A 6 38.94 -20.94 -0.86
N ILE A 7 38.22 -19.90 -0.44
CA ILE A 7 36.91 -20.02 0.22
C ILE A 7 35.87 -20.63 -0.74
N TYR A 8 35.85 -20.20 -2.01
CA TYR A 8 34.92 -20.74 -3.01
C TYR A 8 35.09 -22.23 -3.28
N LYS A 9 36.29 -22.81 -3.08
CA LYS A 9 36.53 -24.25 -3.21
C LYS A 9 35.78 -25.08 -2.16
N TYR A 10 35.52 -24.51 -1.00
CA TYR A 10 34.79 -25.19 0.08
C TYR A 10 33.27 -25.05 -0.04
N ARG A 11 32.77 -24.20 -0.95
CA ARG A 11 31.33 -24.02 -1.20
C ARG A 11 30.57 -25.34 -1.45
N PRO A 12 31.02 -26.25 -2.33
CA PRO A 12 30.33 -27.51 -2.53
C PRO A 12 30.33 -28.38 -1.27
N ILE A 13 31.45 -28.43 -0.54
CA ILE A 13 31.59 -29.22 0.70
C ILE A 13 30.65 -28.70 1.78
N ILE A 14 30.59 -27.37 1.96
CA ILE A 14 29.69 -26.71 2.93
C ILE A 14 28.23 -26.96 2.55
N SER A 15 27.89 -26.87 1.26
CA SER A 15 26.53 -27.11 0.77
C SER A 15 26.09 -28.55 1.03
N ASP A 16 26.95 -29.52 0.73
CA ASP A 16 26.67 -30.95 0.88
C ASP A 16 26.54 -31.31 2.37
N TYR A 17 27.40 -30.74 3.22
CA TYR A 17 27.32 -30.89 4.67
C TYR A 17 26.04 -30.30 5.24
N ALA A 18 25.68 -29.07 4.85
CA ALA A 18 24.42 -28.43 5.28
C ALA A 18 23.19 -29.23 4.86
N GLN A 19 23.20 -29.79 3.65
CA GLN A 19 22.12 -30.64 3.15
C GLN A 19 22.01 -31.97 3.92
N SER A 20 23.14 -32.57 4.29
CA SER A 20 23.17 -33.78 5.11
C SER A 20 22.64 -33.56 6.54
N ILE A 21 22.83 -32.36 7.10
CA ILE A 21 22.26 -31.97 8.40
C ILE A 21 20.76 -31.74 8.25
N TRP A 22 20.36 -30.99 7.21
CA TRP A 22 18.95 -30.70 6.94
C TRP A 22 18.10 -31.96 6.74
N GLN A 23 18.64 -32.98 6.07
CA GLN A 23 17.95 -34.26 5.87
C GLN A 23 17.83 -35.12 7.13
N LYS A 24 18.67 -34.89 8.15
CA LYS A 24 18.60 -35.61 9.42
C LYS A 24 17.52 -35.06 10.35
N ASP A 25 17.12 -33.80 10.16
CA ASP A 25 16.19 -33.08 11.03
C ASP A 25 14.88 -32.81 10.29
N ASN A 26 14.07 -33.86 10.12
CA ASN A 26 12.78 -33.80 9.39
C ASN A 26 11.72 -32.91 10.08
N ASP A 27 11.95 -32.47 11.32
CA ASP A 27 11.04 -31.62 12.11
C ASP A 27 11.56 -30.19 12.31
N ALA A 28 12.70 -29.82 11.71
CA ALA A 28 13.22 -28.46 11.76
C ALA A 28 12.45 -27.55 10.79
N PHE A 29 11.20 -27.22 11.11
CA PHE A 29 10.51 -26.11 10.47
C PHE A 29 11.28 -24.83 10.79
N LEU A 30 11.87 -24.20 9.77
CA LEU A 30 12.35 -22.83 9.93
C LEU A 30 11.16 -21.98 10.37
N PRO A 31 11.26 -21.27 11.50
CA PRO A 31 10.19 -20.37 11.89
C PRO A 31 10.01 -19.37 10.77
N GLN A 32 8.80 -19.33 10.19
CA GLN A 32 8.50 -18.48 9.05
C GLN A 32 8.74 -17.00 9.39
N ARG A 33 8.69 -16.66 10.69
CA ARG A 33 9.21 -15.45 11.34
C ARG A 33 9.60 -15.77 12.78
N GLU A 34 10.79 -15.35 13.22
CA GLU A 34 11.13 -15.28 14.65
C GLU A 34 10.27 -14.18 15.29
N ASN A 35 9.65 -14.44 16.44
CA ASN A 35 8.99 -13.39 17.23
C ASN A 35 10.07 -12.54 17.90
N ILE A 36 10.59 -11.57 17.17
CA ILE A 36 11.53 -10.60 17.72
C ILE A 36 10.76 -9.74 18.73
N ILE A 37 10.94 -10.02 20.02
CA ILE A 37 10.44 -9.16 21.09
C ILE A 37 11.33 -7.92 21.09
N LEU A 38 10.91 -6.90 20.33
CA LEU A 38 11.54 -5.60 20.40
C LEU A 38 11.24 -5.01 21.79
N PRO A 39 12.25 -4.50 22.51
CA PRO A 39 12.00 -3.83 23.77
C PRO A 39 11.03 -2.67 23.52
N ALA A 40 9.89 -2.73 24.20
CA ALA A 40 8.88 -1.68 24.15
C ALA A 40 9.48 -0.41 24.78
N GLU A 41 10.06 0.45 23.95
CA GLU A 41 10.12 1.86 24.32
C GLU A 41 8.68 2.36 24.40
N ASN A 42 8.25 2.57 25.64
CA ASN A 42 7.01 3.18 26.11
C ASN A 42 6.19 3.96 25.05
N HIS A 43 5.42 3.23 24.25
CA HIS A 43 4.24 3.77 23.61
C HIS A 43 3.05 2.94 24.09
N SER A 44 2.48 3.39 25.20
CA SER A 44 1.14 3.06 25.61
C SER A 44 0.18 3.35 24.46
N GLU A 45 -0.27 2.30 23.77
CA GLU A 45 -1.69 1.98 23.55
C GLU A 45 -1.80 0.66 22.78
N LYS A 46 -2.47 -0.30 23.40
CA LYS A 46 -2.79 -1.61 22.82
C LYS A 46 -4.09 -1.51 22.03
N ASN A 47 -4.11 -2.24 20.92
CA ASN A 47 -5.27 -2.76 20.18
C ASN A 47 -5.92 -1.82 19.14
N GLU A 48 -5.56 -1.98 17.85
CA GLU A 48 -6.44 -1.84 16.65
C GLU A 48 -5.67 -2.04 15.32
N LEU A 49 -4.71 -2.97 15.27
CA LEU A 49 -3.74 -3.11 14.18
C LEU A 49 -4.27 -3.63 12.82
N ASP A 50 -5.58 -3.67 12.59
CA ASP A 50 -6.16 -4.10 11.30
C ASP A 50 -6.99 -3.02 10.58
N ASN A 51 -7.17 -1.83 11.17
CA ASN A 51 -7.87 -0.71 10.51
C ASN A 51 -6.98 0.53 10.25
N ASP A 52 -5.71 0.51 10.70
CA ASP A 52 -4.97 1.73 11.00
C ASP A 52 -3.75 2.04 10.12
N MET A 53 -3.46 1.22 9.10
CA MET A 53 -2.42 1.59 8.11
C MET A 53 -2.73 2.92 7.39
N LEU A 54 -3.98 3.39 7.46
CA LEU A 54 -4.43 4.68 6.94
C LEU A 54 -4.44 5.83 7.97
N ASP A 55 -4.36 5.54 9.26
CA ASP A 55 -4.48 6.56 10.32
C ASP A 55 -3.09 7.07 10.78
N ILE A 56 -2.05 6.26 10.59
CA ILE A 56 -0.65 6.70 10.76
C ILE A 56 -0.25 7.75 9.70
N HIS A 57 -0.88 7.72 8.53
CA HIS A 57 -0.62 8.66 7.44
C HIS A 57 -1.92 9.27 6.90
N GLN A 58 -2.23 10.50 7.32
CA GLN A 58 -3.35 11.32 6.82
C GLN A 58 -3.40 11.51 5.29
N TYR A 59 -2.34 11.07 4.58
CA TYR A 59 -2.18 11.19 3.14
C TYR A 59 -1.62 9.91 2.53
N MET A 60 -2.20 9.48 1.40
CA MET A 60 -1.65 8.47 0.50
C MET A 60 -0.86 9.12 -0.63
N ARG A 61 0.26 8.50 -1.01
CA ARG A 61 1.17 9.02 -2.04
C ARG A 61 1.18 8.12 -3.27
N PHE A 62 0.96 8.73 -4.43
CA PHE A 62 1.13 8.09 -5.73
C PHE A 62 2.21 8.87 -6.49
N GLY A 63 3.40 8.28 -6.63
CA GLY A 63 4.55 8.97 -7.23
C GLY A 63 4.91 10.25 -6.46
N ASN A 64 4.74 11.43 -7.07
CA ASN A 64 4.96 12.73 -6.43
C ASN A 64 3.69 13.40 -5.91
N ILE A 65 2.53 12.77 -6.07
CA ILE A 65 1.23 13.33 -5.74
C ILE A 65 0.75 12.77 -4.40
N ARG A 66 0.13 13.62 -3.58
CA ARG A 66 -0.41 13.25 -2.26
C ARG A 66 -1.92 13.50 -2.20
N PHE A 67 -2.68 12.47 -1.86
CA PHE A 67 -4.12 12.51 -1.65
C PHE A 67 -4.46 12.27 -0.19
N THR A 68 -5.41 13.03 0.33
CA THR A 68 -6.05 12.77 1.63
C THR A 68 -6.93 11.52 1.56
N ARG A 69 -7.24 10.91 2.71
CA ARG A 69 -8.21 9.79 2.81
C ARG A 69 -9.53 10.10 2.09
N LYS A 70 -10.06 11.30 2.32
CA LYS A 70 -11.30 11.79 1.70
C LYS A 70 -11.21 11.92 0.18
N GLU A 71 -10.08 12.38 -0.36
CA GLU A 71 -9.87 12.44 -1.81
C GLU A 71 -9.70 11.04 -2.41
N MET A 72 -9.06 10.13 -1.69
CA MET A 72 -8.85 8.78 -2.17
C MET A 72 -10.14 7.96 -2.23
N ILE A 73 -11.02 8.10 -1.23
CA ILE A 73 -12.35 7.49 -1.27
C ILE A 73 -13.13 8.03 -2.48
N THR A 74 -13.06 9.34 -2.73
CA THR A 74 -13.65 9.95 -3.94
C THR A 74 -13.08 9.36 -5.22
N ILE A 75 -11.76 9.22 -5.34
CA ILE A 75 -11.11 8.64 -6.53
C ILE A 75 -11.56 7.19 -6.72
N ARG A 76 -11.61 6.39 -5.66
CA ARG A 76 -12.08 5.00 -5.72
C ARG A 76 -13.51 4.92 -6.23
N LEU A 77 -14.41 5.72 -5.67
CA LEU A 77 -15.82 5.73 -6.07
C LEU A 77 -16.01 6.24 -7.50
N LEU A 78 -15.19 7.20 -7.94
CA LEU A 78 -15.15 7.61 -9.33
C LEU A 78 -14.74 6.43 -10.22
N LEU A 79 -13.65 5.74 -9.89
CA LEU A 79 -13.14 4.56 -10.61
C LEU A 79 -14.13 3.40 -10.64
N SER A 80 -15.03 3.27 -9.65
CA SER A 80 -16.15 2.32 -9.67
C SER A 80 -17.38 2.82 -10.43
N HIS A 81 -17.26 3.91 -11.19
CA HIS A 81 -18.32 4.53 -12.00
C HIS A 81 -19.51 5.11 -11.21
N CYS A 82 -19.33 5.46 -9.94
CA CYS A 82 -20.37 6.14 -9.16
C CYS A 82 -20.54 7.60 -9.61
N LYS A 83 -21.78 8.07 -9.67
CA LYS A 83 -22.12 9.47 -9.95
C LYS A 83 -21.78 10.33 -8.73
N VAL A 84 -21.43 11.61 -8.94
CA VAL A 84 -21.08 12.54 -7.85
C VAL A 84 -22.18 12.64 -6.78
N LYS A 85 -23.45 12.50 -7.15
CA LYS A 85 -24.57 12.44 -6.21
C LYS A 85 -24.50 11.25 -5.27
N GLU A 86 -24.19 10.06 -5.80
CA GLU A 86 -24.05 8.83 -5.01
C GLU A 86 -22.83 8.93 -4.09
N ILE A 87 -21.73 9.49 -4.59
CA ILE A 87 -20.51 9.74 -3.80
C ILE A 87 -20.81 10.67 -2.63
N SER A 88 -21.57 11.75 -2.88
CA SER A 88 -21.95 12.70 -1.84
C SER A 88 -22.82 12.06 -0.75
N TYR A 89 -23.72 11.15 -1.14
CA TYR A 89 -24.53 10.37 -0.22
C TYR A 89 -23.68 9.41 0.62
N ILE A 90 -22.79 8.63 -0.02
CA ILE A 90 -21.90 7.66 0.65
C ILE A 90 -20.99 8.35 1.67
N GLN A 91 -20.46 9.53 1.32
CA GLN A 91 -19.56 10.26 2.20
C GLN A 91 -20.27 11.21 3.18
N GLY A 92 -21.60 11.29 3.16
CA GLY A 92 -22.38 12.17 4.03
C GLY A 92 -22.08 13.66 3.82
N CYS A 93 -21.81 14.09 2.58
CA CYS A 93 -21.45 15.47 2.26
C CYS A 93 -22.38 16.08 1.20
N ALA A 94 -22.40 17.42 1.10
CA ALA A 94 -23.15 18.10 0.05
C ALA A 94 -22.49 17.91 -1.32
N GLU A 95 -23.28 17.80 -2.39
CA GLU A 95 -22.79 17.62 -3.78
C GLU A 95 -21.77 18.70 -4.19
N ALA A 96 -21.94 19.94 -3.74
CA ALA A 96 -21.00 21.04 -4.01
C ALA A 96 -19.61 20.81 -3.40
N ASN A 97 -19.53 20.16 -2.23
CA ASN A 97 -18.25 19.84 -1.58
C ASN A 97 -17.50 18.75 -2.34
N GLU A 98 -18.23 17.80 -2.91
CA GLU A 98 -17.65 16.73 -3.70
C GLU A 98 -17.11 17.25 -5.04
N HIS A 99 -17.84 18.13 -5.71
CA HIS A 99 -17.35 18.84 -6.90
C HIS A 99 -16.07 19.64 -6.62
N LYS A 100 -16.01 20.35 -5.49
CA LYS A 100 -14.78 21.04 -5.05
C LYS A 100 -13.62 20.08 -4.82
N ARG A 101 -13.89 18.88 -4.28
CA ARG A 101 -12.86 17.89 -4.02
C ARG A 101 -12.32 17.27 -5.32
N ILE A 102 -13.20 16.97 -6.27
CA ILE A 102 -12.82 16.52 -7.61
C ILE A 102 -11.95 17.59 -8.30
N GLN A 103 -12.29 18.87 -8.14
CA GLN A 103 -11.48 19.96 -8.69
C GLN A 103 -10.07 20.01 -8.07
N ARG A 104 -9.95 19.85 -6.74
CA ARG A 104 -8.63 19.75 -6.08
C ARG A 104 -7.83 18.55 -6.55
N ILE A 105 -8.48 17.41 -6.78
CA ILE A 105 -7.84 16.22 -7.34
C ILE A 105 -7.30 16.52 -8.75
N LYS A 106 -8.11 17.18 -9.59
CA LYS A 106 -7.69 17.64 -10.93
C LYS A 106 -6.47 18.56 -10.87
N GLU A 107 -6.46 19.53 -9.95
CA GLU A 107 -5.32 20.44 -9.74
C GLU A 107 -4.06 19.67 -9.33
N LYS A 108 -4.19 18.69 -8.43
CA LYS A 108 -3.08 17.83 -7.99
C LYS A 108 -2.51 16.94 -9.10
N LEU A 109 -3.34 16.54 -10.06
CA LEU A 109 -2.95 15.78 -11.25
C LEU A 109 -2.46 16.69 -12.39
N GLY A 110 -2.39 18.02 -12.19
CA GLY A 110 -2.00 18.97 -13.23
C GLY A 110 -3.03 19.12 -14.37
N CYS A 111 -4.28 18.73 -14.14
CA CYS A 111 -5.32 18.59 -15.16
C CYS A 111 -6.61 19.38 -14.83
N PRO A 112 -6.56 20.72 -14.64
CA PRO A 112 -7.67 21.51 -14.09
C PRO A 112 -8.92 21.57 -14.98
N HIS A 113 -8.77 21.45 -16.31
CA HIS A 113 -9.86 21.63 -17.29
C HIS A 113 -10.37 20.33 -17.92
N VAL A 114 -9.86 19.18 -17.48
CA VAL A 114 -10.20 17.90 -18.10
C VAL A 114 -11.64 17.51 -17.75
N SER A 115 -12.37 16.94 -18.72
CA SER A 115 -13.69 16.36 -18.51
C SER A 115 -13.64 15.23 -17.47
N SER A 116 -14.79 14.85 -16.92
CA SER A 116 -14.88 13.67 -16.04
C SER A 116 -14.33 12.41 -16.72
N SER A 117 -14.59 12.22 -18.02
CA SER A 117 -14.06 11.10 -18.81
C SER A 117 -12.54 11.12 -18.94
N GLY A 118 -11.91 12.27 -19.15
CA GLY A 118 -10.45 12.39 -19.23
C GLY A 118 -9.76 12.28 -17.87
N LEU A 119 -10.46 12.53 -16.77
CA LEU A 119 -9.90 12.27 -15.43
C LEU A 119 -9.57 10.78 -15.24
N PHE A 120 -10.38 9.88 -15.80
CA PHE A 120 -10.11 8.44 -15.75
C PHE A 120 -8.83 8.04 -16.48
N THR A 121 -8.58 8.63 -17.65
CA THR A 121 -7.37 8.32 -18.43
C THR A 121 -6.13 8.82 -17.70
N VAL A 122 -6.18 10.03 -17.14
CA VAL A 122 -5.08 10.61 -16.36
C VAL A 122 -4.80 9.80 -15.09
N LEU A 123 -5.84 9.38 -14.36
CA LEU A 123 -5.68 8.51 -13.19
C LEU A 123 -4.98 7.19 -13.57
N LYS A 124 -5.35 6.59 -14.70
CA LYS A 124 -4.74 5.36 -15.22
C LYS A 124 -3.29 5.57 -15.63
N GLU A 125 -2.95 6.70 -16.25
CA GLU A 125 -1.56 7.08 -16.59
C GLU A 125 -0.69 7.25 -15.34
N HIS A 126 -1.25 7.80 -14.26
CA HIS A 126 -0.58 7.88 -12.96
C HIS A 126 -0.54 6.54 -12.19
N GLY A 127 -1.06 5.45 -12.78
CA GLY A 127 -1.09 4.12 -12.16
C GLY A 127 -2.12 3.99 -11.03
N ILE A 128 -3.05 4.93 -10.89
CA ILE A 128 -4.11 4.89 -9.89
C ILE A 128 -5.25 4.06 -10.45
N THR A 129 -5.29 2.78 -10.08
CA THR A 129 -6.32 1.84 -10.52
C THR A 129 -7.15 1.34 -9.34
N LEU A 130 -8.35 0.82 -9.63
CA LEU A 130 -9.25 0.29 -8.60
C LEU A 130 -8.57 -0.81 -7.77
N ALA A 131 -7.83 -1.72 -8.42
CA ALA A 131 -7.08 -2.79 -7.76
C ALA A 131 -6.04 -2.26 -6.76
N CYS A 132 -5.43 -1.11 -7.04
CA CYS A 132 -4.52 -0.45 -6.10
C CYS A 132 -5.25 0.14 -4.88
N LEU A 133 -6.52 0.51 -5.02
CA LEU A 133 -7.30 1.15 -3.96
C LEU A 133 -8.15 0.17 -3.14
N GLU A 134 -8.41 -1.04 -3.65
CA GLU A 134 -9.15 -2.08 -2.94
C GLU A 134 -8.44 -2.58 -1.69
N THR A 135 -7.11 -2.70 -1.74
CA THR A 135 -6.28 -3.09 -0.60
C THR A 135 -5.99 -1.95 0.38
N LEU A 136 -6.16 -0.71 -0.07
CA LEU A 136 -5.74 0.49 0.66
C LEU A 136 -6.89 1.22 1.34
N VAL A 137 -8.14 0.93 1.00
CA VAL A 137 -9.32 1.63 1.53
C VAL A 137 -10.35 0.62 2.00
N SER A 138 -10.29 0.24 3.28
CA SER A 138 -11.43 -0.45 3.92
C SER A 138 -12.52 0.59 4.20
N TYR A 139 -13.74 0.31 3.74
CA TYR A 139 -14.92 1.10 4.08
C TYR A 139 -15.54 0.49 5.35
N PRO A 140 -16.04 1.29 6.32
CA PRO A 140 -16.75 0.77 7.48
C PRO A 140 -18.09 0.10 7.11
#